data_AF-A0A3G9JU64-F1
#
_entry.id   AF-A0A3G9JU64-F1
#
_cell.length_a   1.000
_cell.length_b   1.000
_cell.length_c   1.000
_cell.angle_alpha   90.00
_cell.angle_beta   90.00
_cell.angle_gamma   90.00
#
_symmetry.space_group_name_H-M   'P 1'
#
loop_
_entity.id
_entity.type
_entity.pdbx_description
1 polymer ?
#
loop_
_entity_poly.entity_id
_entity_poly.type
_entity_poly.pdbx_seq_one_letter_code
_entity_poly.pdbx_strand_id
1 'polypeptide(L)' 'MTQGCEILPVSLETLEYAVKLRDRYLISFWDSLIVASAVLGDATILYSEDMQDGLIINNSLQVINPFKDLNS' A
#
# COMPACT_ATOMS: atom_id res chain seq x y z
N MET A 1 18.55 3.19 -14.31
CA MET A 1 18.09 4.58 -14.36
C MET A 1 16.66 4.59 -13.86
N THR A 2 16.47 5.00 -12.62
CA THR A 2 15.17 5.25 -11.98
C THR A 2 15.28 6.61 -11.30
N GLN A 3 15.51 7.66 -12.07
CA GLN A 3 15.53 8.99 -11.48
C GLN A 3 14.10 9.36 -11.11
N GLY A 4 13.81 9.36 -9.80
CA GLY A 4 12.52 9.77 -9.22
C GLY A 4 11.60 8.64 -8.72
N CYS A 5 11.96 7.36 -8.88
CA CYS A 5 11.19 6.24 -8.36
C CYS A 5 12.10 5.25 -7.64
N GLU A 6 11.93 5.12 -6.33
CA GLU A 6 12.64 4.12 -5.54
C GLU A 6 11.96 2.75 -5.70
N ILE A 7 12.75 1.72 -5.99
CA ILE A 7 12.27 0.34 -6.08
C ILE A 7 12.69 -0.37 -4.81
N LEU A 8 11.70 -0.82 -4.03
CA LEU A 8 11.93 -1.56 -2.80
C LEU A 8 11.93 -3.07 -3.08
N PRO A 9 12.90 -3.84 -2.56
CA PRO A 9 12.87 -5.29 -2.67
C PRO A 9 11.81 -5.88 -1.74
N VAL A 10 11.17 -6.96 -2.18
CA VAL A 10 10.35 -7.79 -1.28
C VAL A 10 11.29 -8.63 -0.43
N SER A 11 11.27 -8.40 0.88
CA SER A 11 12.07 -9.12 1.86
C SER A 11 11.21 -10.04 2.72
N LEU A 12 11.85 -10.84 3.59
CA LEU A 12 11.12 -11.63 4.59
C LEU A 12 10.26 -10.74 5.49
N GLU A 13 10.78 -9.56 5.87
CA GLU A 13 10.05 -8.57 6.66
C GLU A 13 8.78 -8.09 5.93
N THR A 14 8.87 -7.86 4.62
CA THR A 14 7.70 -7.50 3.79
C THR A 14 6.64 -8.59 3.83
N LEU A 15 7.04 -9.86 3.71
CA LEU A 15 6.12 -11.01 3.72
C LEU A 15 5.45 -11.19 5.09
N GLU A 16 6.23 -11.16 6.17
CA GLU A 16 5.70 -11.29 7.54
C GLU A 16 4.74 -10.16 7.89
N TYR A 17 5.04 -8.95 7.43
CA TYR A 17 4.17 -7.81 7.67
C TYR A 17 2.89 -7.88 6.83
N ALA A 18 2.98 -8.33 5.58
CA ALA A 18 1.81 -8.58 4.75
C ALA A 18 0.83 -9.57 5.40
N VAL A 19 1.33 -10.64 6.04
CA VAL A 19 0.47 -11.58 6.79
C VAL A 19 -0.27 -10.86 7.94
N LYS A 20 0.43 -10.02 8.71
CA LYS A 20 -0.18 -9.25 9.81
C LYS A 20 -1.24 -8.27 9.30
N LEU A 21 -0.98 -7.60 8.17
CA LEU A 21 -1.91 -6.64 7.56
C LEU A 21 -3.15 -7.32 7.00
N ARG A 22 -2.99 -8.48 6.36
CA ARG A 22 -4.09 -9.32 5.88
C ARG A 22 -5.08 -9.61 7.00
N ASP A 23 -4.57 -10.08 8.14
CA ASP A 23 -5.42 -10.47 9.26
C ASP A 23 -6.08 -9.27 9.93
N ARG A 24 -5.38 -8.12 10.02
CA ARG A 24 -5.89 -6.90 10.66
C ARG A 24 -6.91 -6.14 9.82
N TYR A 25 -6.67 -6.01 8.52
CA TYR A 25 -7.45 -5.17 7.62
C TYR A 25 -8.35 -5.97 6.68
N LEU A 26 -8.30 -7.31 6.73
CA LEU A 26 -9.12 -8.22 5.93
C LEU A 26 -8.98 -8.01 4.41
N ILE A 27 -7.82 -7.52 3.97
CA ILE A 27 -7.47 -7.35 2.56
C ILE A 27 -6.77 -8.62 2.03
N SER A 28 -6.71 -8.81 0.71
CA SER A 28 -6.06 -10.00 0.13
C SER A 28 -4.56 -10.06 0.50
N PHE A 29 -3.94 -11.25 0.44
CA PHE A 29 -2.51 -11.35 0.72
C PHE A 29 -1.66 -10.50 -0.24
N TRP A 30 -2.03 -10.45 -1.52
CA TRP A 30 -1.31 -9.68 -2.53
C TRP A 30 -1.46 -8.18 -2.30
N ASP A 31 -2.65 -7.69 -1.97
CA ASP A 31 -2.85 -6.28 -1.61
C ASP A 31 -2.11 -5.94 -0.32
N SER A 32 -2.11 -6.86 0.66
CA SER A 32 -1.34 -6.72 1.90
C SER A 32 0.15 -6.59 1.64
N LEU A 33 0.68 -7.29 0.63
CA LEU A 33 2.09 -7.21 0.26
C LEU A 33 2.45 -5.84 -0.32
N ILE A 34 1.55 -5.26 -1.12
CA ILE A 34 1.70 -3.90 -1.65
C ILE A 34 1.67 -2.89 -0.50
N VAL A 35 0.69 -3.02 0.41
CA VAL A 35 0.58 -2.16 1.61
C VAL A 35 1.82 -2.29 2.50
N ALA A 36 2.30 -3.51 2.75
CA ALA A 36 3.51 -3.75 3.55
C ALA A 36 4.72 -3.05 2.93
N SER A 37 4.89 -3.18 1.61
CA SER A 37 5.98 -2.54 0.86
C SER A 37 5.90 -1.01 0.97
N ALA A 38 4.70 -0.44 0.83
CA ALA A 38 4.48 1.00 0.97
C ALA A 38 4.80 1.51 2.38
N VAL A 39 4.36 0.80 3.43
CA VAL A 39 4.65 1.19 4.81
C VAL A 39 6.14 1.05 5.14
N LEU A 40 6.80 -0.03 4.72
CA LEU A 40 8.25 -0.23 4.95
C LEU A 40 9.11 0.73 4.13
N GLY A 41 8.57 1.26 3.04
CA GLY A 41 9.16 2.33 2.23
C GLY A 41 8.88 3.74 2.73
N ASP A 42 8.33 3.89 3.94
CA ASP A 42 7.92 5.18 4.53
C ASP A 42 6.96 6.01 3.65
N ALA A 43 6.18 5.35 2.78
CA ALA A 43 5.19 6.04 1.97
C ALA A 43 4.02 6.52 2.85
N THR A 44 3.54 7.74 2.58
CA THR A 44 2.35 8.30 3.23
C THR A 44 1.08 8.12 2.40
N ILE A 45 1.21 7.84 1.10
CA ILE A 45 0.11 7.65 0.16
C ILE A 45 0.36 6.37 -0.65
N LEU A 46 -0.66 5.51 -0.76
CA LEU A 46 -0.72 4.39 -1.70
C LEU A 46 -1.79 4.66 -2.75
N TYR A 47 -1.38 4.85 -4.00
CA TYR A 47 -2.32 5.00 -5.11
C TYR A 47 -2.81 3.63 -5.58
N SER A 48 -4.12 3.43 -5.62
CA SER A 48 -4.72 2.20 -6.13
C SER A 48 -6.17 2.43 -6.60
N GLU A 49 -6.52 1.87 -7.76
CA GLU A 49 -7.89 1.92 -8.30
C GLU A 49 -8.81 0.87 -7.66
N ASP A 50 -8.25 -0.28 -7.28
CA ASP A 50 -9.01 -1.44 -6.80
C ASP A 50 -9.17 -1.46 -5.27
N MET A 51 -8.27 -0.81 -4.54
CA MET A 51 -8.33 -0.77 -3.08
C MET A 51 -9.33 0.29 -2.59
N GLN A 52 -9.81 0.09 -1.36
CA GLN A 52 -10.76 1.01 -0.72
C GLN A 52 -10.15 2.41 -0.56
N ASP A 53 -10.65 3.37 -1.35
CA ASP A 53 -10.29 4.78 -1.23
C ASP A 53 -10.56 5.32 0.19
N GLY A 54 -9.60 6.07 0.72
CA GLY A 54 -9.66 6.65 2.06
C GLY A 54 -9.29 5.68 3.20
N LEU A 55 -8.95 4.43 2.93
CA LEU A 55 -8.46 3.50 3.95
C LEU A 55 -7.13 4.03 4.56
N ILE A 56 -7.06 4.05 5.89
CA ILE A 56 -5.85 4.46 6.63
C ILE A 56 -5.23 3.24 7.32
N ILE A 57 -3.98 2.94 6.96
CA ILE A 57 -3.17 1.86 7.52
C ILE A 57 -2.24 2.43 8.58
N ASN A 58 -2.31 1.90 9.80
CA ASN A 58 -1.49 2.25 10.97
C ASN A 58 -1.30 3.77 11.20
N ASN A 59 -2.33 4.56 10.86
CA ASN A 59 -2.31 6.03 10.98
C ASN A 59 -1.18 6.73 10.18
N SER A 60 -0.50 6.05 9.26
CA SER A 60 0.66 6.58 8.53
C SER A 60 0.51 6.50 7.01
N LEU A 61 -0.23 5.53 6.48
CA LEU A 61 -0.41 5.32 5.05
C LEU A 61 -1.89 5.46 4.67
N GLN A 62 -2.20 6.36 3.75
CA GLN A 62 -3.54 6.54 3.20
C GLN A 62 -3.65 5.96 1.79
N VAL A 63 -4.70 5.17 1.54
CA VAL A 63 -5.03 4.70 0.19
C VAL A 63 -5.84 5.78 -0.53
N ILE A 64 -5.42 6.14 -1.75
CA ILE A 64 -6.10 7.11 -2.60
C ILE A 64 -6.36 6.48 -3.98
N ASN A 65 -7.61 6.53 -4.43
CA ASN A 65 -7.94 6.19 -5.81
C ASN A 65 -7.71 7.42 -6.71
N PRO A 66 -6.71 7.40 -7.61
CA PRO A 66 -6.37 8.58 -8.42
C PRO A 66 -7.42 8.91 -9.49
N PHE A 67 -8.39 8.01 -9.74
CA PHE A 67 -9.42 8.18 -10.76
C PHE A 67 -10.77 8.63 -10.20
N LYS A 68 -10.88 8.82 -8.87
CA LYS A 68 -12.15 9.13 -8.19
C LYS A 68 -12.86 10.40 -8.71
N ASP A 69 -12.10 11.43 -9.07
CA ASP A 69 -12.65 12.76 -9.41
C ASP A 69 -12.62 13.07 -10.92
N LEU A 70 -12.22 12.12 -11.77
CA LEU A 70 -12.00 12.36 -13.21
C LEU A 70 -13.27 12.54 -14.06
N ASN A 71 -14.46 12.42 -13.47
CA ASN A 71 -15.74 12.60 -14.14
C ASN A 71 -16.55 13.79 -13.58
N SER A 72 -15.87 14.77 -12.97
CA SER A 72 -16.47 16.00 -12.43
C SER A 72 -16.65 17.08 -13.49
#